data_AF-A0A3C0QCD4-F1
#
_entry.id   AF-A0A3C0QCD4-F1
#
_cell.length_a   1.000
_cell.length_b   1.000
_cell.length_c   1.000
_cell.angle_alpha   90.00
_cell.angle_beta   90.00
_cell.angle_gamma   90.00
#
_symmetry.space_group_name_H-M   'P 1'
#
loop_
_entity.id
_entity.type
_entity.pdbx_description
1 polymer ?
#
loop_
_entity_poly.entity_id
_entity_poly.type
_entity_poly.pdbx_seq_one_letter_code
_entity_poly.pdbx_strand_id
1 'polypeptide(L)'
;MLKNVSLVEKLVLSFVAIGTLTGFALSYLDHEWFKQYFVVEDGFTEWMTVLALLVGMVVCFRRVWLLRGQRPFSFLLMTTLLGLFFMFGAGEEVSWGQRLFSIDSSEFFEEHNAQGEMNLHNLVVNDTKINKLIFGKGLAIMLFLYLAVLIPLYRRKPAVQRFMDRLAIPIAANYQIVAYVLVLLLVQVLMDSSKKGEMLEFSGSFV
;
A
#
# COMPACT_ATOMS: atom_id res chain seq x y z
N MET A 1 -19.19 -9.40 17.42
CA MET A 1 -19.20 -10.59 16.54
C MET A 1 -17.95 -10.55 15.64
N LEU A 2 -16.77 -10.81 16.19
CA LEU A 2 -15.56 -11.00 15.38
C LEU A 2 -15.71 -12.36 14.71
N LYS A 3 -15.94 -12.37 13.39
CA LYS A 3 -15.76 -13.57 12.56
C LYS A 3 -14.38 -14.16 12.87
N ASN A 4 -14.26 -15.49 12.79
CA ASN A 4 -13.01 -16.21 13.00
C ASN A 4 -11.91 -15.66 12.07
N VAL A 5 -11.11 -14.73 12.58
CA VAL A 5 -9.88 -14.25 11.93
C VAL A 5 -8.96 -15.46 11.81
N SER A 6 -8.55 -15.79 10.59
CA SER A 6 -7.67 -16.92 10.28
C SER A 6 -6.31 -16.74 10.96
N LEU A 7 -5.57 -17.85 11.09
CA LEU A 7 -4.21 -17.79 11.64
C LEU A 7 -3.32 -16.86 10.81
N VAL A 8 -3.42 -16.90 9.47
CA VAL A 8 -2.65 -16.04 8.58
C VAL A 8 -2.97 -14.56 8.82
N GLU A 9 -4.25 -14.19 8.87
CA GLU A 9 -4.66 -12.81 9.16
C GLU A 9 -4.15 -12.35 10.55
N LYS A 10 -4.21 -13.21 11.57
CA LYS A 10 -3.66 -12.88 12.90
C LYS A 10 -2.16 -12.64 12.86
N LEU A 11 -1.42 -13.48 12.13
CA LEU A 11 0.03 -13.34 11.99
C LEU A 11 0.38 -12.04 11.24
N VAL A 12 -0.31 -11.74 10.14
CA VAL A 12 -0.11 -10.49 9.39
C VAL A 12 -0.43 -9.27 10.25
N LEU A 13 -1.59 -9.25 10.92
CA LEU A 13 -1.95 -8.14 11.81
C LEU A 13 -0.97 -7.96 12.97
N SER A 14 -0.46 -9.07 13.53
CA SER A 14 0.54 -9.01 14.60
C SER A 14 1.88 -8.47 14.08
N PHE A 15 2.31 -8.93 12.90
CA PHE A 15 3.51 -8.44 12.24
C PHE A 15 3.44 -6.93 11.98
N VAL A 16 2.33 -6.45 11.39
CA VAL A 16 2.12 -5.03 11.16
C VAL A 16 2.10 -4.26 12.47
N ALA A 17 1.35 -4.72 13.47
CA ALA A 17 1.28 -4.05 14.76
C ALA A 17 2.67 -3.92 15.41
N ILE A 18 3.48 -4.98 15.39
CA ILE A 18 4.86 -4.96 15.92
C ILE A 18 5.71 -3.98 15.12
N GLY A 19 5.67 -4.05 13.78
CA GLY A 19 6.45 -3.16 12.91
C GLY A 19 6.08 -1.69 13.08
N THR A 20 4.78 -1.37 13.08
CA THR A 20 4.26 -0.01 13.29
C THR A 20 4.64 0.53 14.67
N LEU A 21 4.45 -0.26 15.74
CA LEU A 21 4.80 0.16 17.11
C LEU A 21 6.30 0.32 17.29
N THR A 22 7.11 -0.54 16.68
CA THR A 22 8.57 -0.43 16.71
C THR A 22 9.03 0.84 16.00
N GLY A 23 8.56 1.08 14.77
CA GLY A 23 8.86 2.30 14.04
C GLY A 23 8.38 3.56 14.77
N PHE A 24 7.18 3.51 15.37
CA PHE A 24 6.66 4.59 16.21
C PHE A 24 7.57 4.85 17.41
N ALA A 25 7.95 3.83 18.18
CA ALA A 25 8.83 4.00 19.33
C ALA A 25 10.21 4.55 18.93
N LEU A 26 10.82 3.98 17.88
CA LEU A 26 12.12 4.43 17.37
C LEU A 26 12.08 5.89 16.91
N SER A 27 10.97 6.36 16.33
CA SER A 27 10.85 7.76 15.91
C SER A 27 11.02 8.78 17.05
N TYR A 28 10.81 8.37 18.31
CA TYR A 28 11.03 9.19 19.50
C TYR A 28 12.28 8.83 20.30
N LEU A 29 12.63 7.54 20.37
CA LEU A 29 13.72 7.06 21.21
C LEU A 29 15.09 7.17 20.52
N ASP A 30 15.14 6.94 19.22
CA ASP A 30 16.35 7.00 18.40
C ASP A 30 15.99 7.40 16.97
N HIS A 31 15.79 8.70 16.79
CA HIS A 31 15.30 9.26 15.53
C HIS A 31 16.27 9.06 14.36
N GLU A 32 17.57 9.00 14.64
CA GLU A 32 18.59 8.74 13.63
C GLU A 32 18.56 7.27 13.19
N TRP A 33 18.50 6.33 14.13
CA TRP A 33 18.40 4.92 13.76
C TRP A 33 17.11 4.62 12.98
N PHE A 34 15.99 5.23 13.41
CA PHE A 34 14.72 5.18 12.69
C PHE A 34 14.92 5.58 11.22
N LYS A 35 15.49 6.75 10.96
CA LYS A 35 15.69 7.28 9.60
C LYS A 35 16.68 6.48 8.76
N GLN A 36 17.78 6.02 9.36
CA GLN A 36 18.91 5.44 8.62
C GLN A 36 18.78 3.94 8.36
N TYR A 37 18.00 3.22 9.16
CA TYR A 37 17.90 1.76 9.06
C TYR A 37 16.47 1.26 8.91
N PHE A 38 15.49 1.92 9.54
CA PHE A 38 14.12 1.43 9.52
C PHE A 38 13.34 1.91 8.29
N VAL A 39 13.36 3.22 8.02
CA VAL A 39 12.57 3.90 6.97
C VAL A 39 13.41 4.51 5.84
N VAL A 40 14.64 4.02 5.70
CA VAL A 40 15.53 4.39 4.59
C VAL A 40 15.07 3.71 3.30
N GLU A 41 15.41 4.29 2.14
CA GLU A 41 15.32 3.60 0.85
C GLU A 41 16.13 2.30 0.88
N ASP A 42 15.66 1.26 0.20
CA ASP A 42 16.17 -0.12 0.32
C ASP A 42 16.15 -0.67 1.76
N GLY A 43 15.46 0.01 2.68
CA GLY A 43 15.35 -0.34 4.08
C GLY A 43 14.24 -1.35 4.35
N PHE A 44 14.02 -1.61 5.64
CA PHE A 44 13.01 -2.59 6.06
C PHE A 44 11.60 -2.26 5.55
N THR A 45 11.16 -1.00 5.66
CA THR A 45 9.79 -0.64 5.27
C THR A 45 9.54 -0.80 3.78
N GLU A 46 10.46 -0.34 2.92
CA GLU A 46 10.34 -0.43 1.46
C GLU A 46 10.24 -1.89 1.01
N TRP A 47 11.19 -2.75 1.42
CA TRP A 47 11.17 -4.17 1.06
C TRP A 47 9.91 -4.90 1.55
N MET A 48 9.38 -4.49 2.70
CA MET A 48 8.13 -5.07 3.21
C MET A 48 6.91 -4.57 2.43
N THR A 49 6.88 -3.30 2.02
CA THR A 49 5.86 -2.78 1.09
C THR A 49 5.90 -3.53 -0.24
N VAL A 50 7.09 -3.71 -0.82
CA VAL A 50 7.29 -4.48 -2.06
C VAL A 50 6.78 -5.90 -1.89
N LEU A 51 7.11 -6.58 -0.79
CA LEU A 51 6.63 -7.93 -0.51
C LEU A 51 5.09 -7.99 -0.44
N ALA A 52 4.45 -7.07 0.27
CA ALA A 52 2.99 -7.01 0.37
C ALA A 52 2.33 -6.83 -1.00
N LEU A 53 2.87 -5.91 -1.82
CA LEU A 53 2.39 -5.66 -3.18
C LEU A 53 2.58 -6.88 -4.09
N LEU A 54 3.75 -7.54 -4.06
CA LEU A 54 3.99 -8.76 -4.84
C LEU A 54 3.07 -9.92 -4.42
N VAL A 55 2.83 -10.09 -3.12
CA VAL A 55 1.86 -11.08 -2.63
C VAL A 55 0.45 -10.74 -3.13
N GLY A 56 0.04 -9.47 -3.06
CA GLY A 56 -1.23 -8.99 -3.59
C GLY A 56 -1.38 -9.27 -5.08
N MET A 57 -0.34 -9.01 -5.87
CA MET A 57 -0.27 -9.32 -7.30
C MET A 57 -0.48 -10.83 -7.56
N VAL A 58 0.28 -11.69 -6.87
CA VAL A 58 0.18 -13.15 -7.03
C VAL A 58 -1.22 -13.65 -6.65
N VAL A 59 -1.80 -13.15 -5.56
CA VAL A 59 -3.16 -13.48 -5.14
C VAL A 59 -4.18 -13.10 -6.21
N CYS A 60 -4.06 -11.91 -6.81
CA CYS A 60 -4.96 -11.46 -7.87
C CYS A 60 -4.88 -12.35 -9.11
N PHE A 61 -3.67 -12.61 -9.63
CA PHE A 61 -3.51 -13.44 -10.83
C PHE A 61 -3.89 -14.91 -10.59
N ARG A 62 -3.58 -15.46 -9.42
CA ARG A 62 -4.06 -16.79 -9.02
C ARG A 62 -5.59 -16.84 -8.98
N ARG A 63 -6.24 -15.81 -8.44
CA ARG A 63 -7.71 -15.71 -8.39
C ARG A 63 -8.32 -15.65 -9.79
N VAL A 64 -7.73 -14.89 -10.71
CA VAL A 64 -8.15 -14.86 -12.14
C VAL A 64 -8.01 -16.25 -12.76
N TRP A 65 -6.87 -16.93 -12.58
CA TRP A 65 -6.64 -18.26 -13.14
C TRP A 65 -7.66 -19.29 -12.65
N LEU A 66 -7.91 -19.33 -11.34
CA LEU A 66 -8.82 -20.30 -10.73
C LEU A 66 -10.29 -20.04 -11.07
N LEU A 67 -10.68 -18.77 -11.29
CA LEU A 67 -12.08 -18.36 -11.45
C LEU A 67 -12.47 -18.00 -12.88
N ARG A 68 -11.57 -18.10 -13.87
CA ARG A 68 -11.83 -17.71 -15.27
C ARG A 68 -13.02 -18.38 -15.95
N GLY A 69 -13.41 -19.58 -15.51
CA GLY A 69 -14.59 -20.29 -16.00
C GLY A 69 -15.84 -20.15 -15.12
N GLN A 70 -15.73 -19.46 -13.98
CA GLN A 70 -16.79 -19.40 -12.95
C GLN A 70 -17.34 -17.98 -12.74
N ARG A 71 -16.61 -16.95 -13.20
CA ARG A 71 -16.90 -15.54 -12.94
C ARG A 71 -17.03 -14.76 -14.24
N PRO A 72 -17.83 -13.68 -14.27
CA PRO A 72 -18.02 -12.87 -15.46
C PRO A 72 -16.72 -12.16 -15.87
N PHE A 73 -16.60 -11.81 -17.15
CA PHE A 73 -15.43 -11.09 -17.68
C PHE A 73 -15.08 -9.83 -16.88
N SER A 74 -16.07 -9.04 -16.44
CA SER A 74 -15.85 -7.84 -15.64
C SER A 74 -15.11 -8.11 -14.32
N PHE A 75 -15.40 -9.24 -13.67
CA PHE A 75 -14.72 -9.65 -12.45
C PHE A 75 -13.25 -9.96 -12.72
N LEU A 76 -13.00 -10.72 -13.80
CA LEU A 76 -11.65 -11.13 -14.18
C LEU A 76 -10.82 -9.92 -14.61
N LEU A 77 -11.38 -9.04 -15.44
CA LEU A 77 -10.73 -7.82 -15.90
C LEU A 77 -10.34 -6.94 -14.72
N MET A 78 -11.26 -6.64 -13.80
CA MET A 78 -10.96 -5.79 -12.65
C MET A 78 -9.93 -6.43 -11.70
N THR A 79 -10.00 -7.75 -11.49
CA THR A 79 -9.00 -8.46 -10.67
C THR A 79 -7.62 -8.45 -11.35
N THR A 80 -7.55 -8.58 -12.68
CA THR A 80 -6.30 -8.45 -13.44
C THR A 80 -5.74 -7.04 -13.35
N LEU A 81 -6.57 -6.01 -13.53
CA LEU A 81 -6.15 -4.62 -13.41
C LEU A 81 -5.62 -4.31 -12.00
N LEU A 82 -6.25 -4.84 -10.95
CA LEU A 82 -5.75 -4.72 -9.59
C LEU A 82 -4.40 -5.43 -9.40
N GLY A 83 -4.23 -6.63 -9.98
CA GLY A 83 -2.94 -7.33 -9.97
C GLY A 83 -1.84 -6.55 -10.69
N LEU A 84 -2.14 -5.96 -11.85
CA LEU A 84 -1.21 -5.09 -12.58
C LEU A 84 -0.91 -3.80 -11.81
N PHE A 85 -1.89 -3.25 -11.10
CA PHE A 85 -1.67 -2.10 -10.22
C PHE A 85 -0.70 -2.42 -9.08
N PHE A 86 -0.83 -3.59 -8.45
CA PHE A 86 0.14 -4.04 -7.44
C PHE A 86 1.53 -4.31 -8.04
N MET A 87 1.60 -4.87 -9.26
CA MET A 87 2.87 -5.03 -9.97
C MET A 87 3.54 -3.68 -10.25
N PHE A 88 2.77 -2.70 -10.72
CA PHE A 88 3.22 -1.34 -10.96
C PHE A 88 3.74 -0.70 -9.66
N GLY A 89 2.96 -0.77 -8.57
CA GLY A 89 3.39 -0.26 -7.27
C GLY A 89 4.69 -0.91 -6.79
N ALA A 90 4.80 -2.24 -6.85
CA ALA A 90 6.03 -2.93 -6.46
C ALA A 90 7.23 -2.52 -7.32
N GLY A 91 7.02 -2.34 -8.63
CA GLY A 91 8.04 -1.83 -9.54
C GLY A 91 8.48 -0.42 -9.19
N GLU A 92 7.54 0.48 -8.92
CA GLU A 92 7.83 1.86 -8.52
C GLU A 92 8.68 1.93 -7.24
N GLU A 93 8.36 1.12 -6.22
CA GLU A 93 9.12 1.06 -4.96
C GLU A 93 10.58 0.63 -5.15
N VAL A 94 10.87 -0.32 -6.06
CA VAL A 94 12.25 -0.78 -6.34
C VAL A 94 12.91 -0.09 -7.54
N SER A 95 12.36 1.05 -7.97
CA SER A 95 12.83 1.78 -9.16
C SER A 95 12.97 0.87 -10.40
N TRP A 96 11.96 0.02 -10.63
CA TRP A 96 11.92 -0.96 -11.72
C TRP A 96 13.12 -1.91 -11.79
N GLY A 97 13.80 -2.12 -10.65
CA GLY A 97 14.99 -2.97 -10.55
C GLY A 97 16.29 -2.26 -10.95
N GLN A 98 16.29 -0.93 -11.10
CA GLN A 98 17.47 -0.14 -11.44
C GLN A 98 18.68 -0.52 -10.58
N ARG A 99 18.51 -0.53 -9.25
CA ARG A 99 19.58 -0.83 -8.29
C ARG A 99 20.00 -2.30 -8.35
N LEU A 100 19.04 -3.22 -8.54
CA LEU A 100 19.28 -4.67 -8.63
C LEU A 100 20.10 -5.05 -9.87
N PHE A 101 19.89 -4.36 -10.98
CA PHE A 101 20.55 -4.64 -12.25
C PHE A 101 21.67 -3.64 -12.59
N SER A 102 21.99 -2.73 -11.66
CA SER A 102 22.99 -1.67 -11.85
C SER A 102 22.76 -0.89 -13.16
N ILE A 103 21.50 -0.52 -13.41
CA ILE A 103 21.11 0.27 -14.57
C ILE A 103 21.31 1.74 -14.21
N ASP A 104 22.03 2.47 -15.05
CA ASP A 104 22.19 3.91 -14.88
C ASP A 104 20.88 4.64 -15.22
N SER A 105 20.59 5.69 -14.46
CA SER A 105 19.46 6.57 -14.77
C SER A 105 19.72 7.35 -16.05
N SER A 106 18.64 7.60 -16.80
CA SER A 106 18.72 8.50 -17.95
C SER A 106 18.86 9.96 -17.46
N GLU A 107 19.36 10.84 -18.34
CA GLU A 107 19.48 12.28 -18.06
C GLU A 107 18.16 12.89 -17.55
N PHE A 108 17.02 12.43 -18.08
CA PHE A 108 15.70 12.85 -17.61
C PHE A 108 15.49 12.55 -16.12
N PHE A 109 15.80 11.32 -15.67
CA PHE A 109 15.60 10.92 -14.28
C PHE A 109 16.64 11.53 -13.34
N GLU A 110 17.89 11.69 -13.79
CA GLU A 110 18.91 12.42 -13.02
C GLU A 110 18.49 13.88 -12.74
N GLU A 111 17.85 14.54 -13.70
CA GLU A 111 17.40 15.93 -13.57
C GLU A 111 16.09 16.08 -12.79
N HIS A 112 15.14 15.15 -12.97
CA HIS A 112 13.76 15.32 -12.49
C HIS A 112 13.36 14.38 -11.34
N ASN A 113 14.17 13.38 -10.98
CA ASN A 113 13.89 12.48 -9.87
C ASN A 113 14.68 12.90 -8.62
N ALA A 114 14.02 12.95 -7.47
CA ALA A 114 14.64 13.39 -6.21
C ALA A 114 15.77 12.48 -5.71
N GLN A 115 15.87 11.26 -6.26
CA GLN A 115 16.84 10.23 -5.90
C GLN A 115 17.65 9.72 -7.10
N GLY A 116 17.51 10.34 -8.27
CA GLY A 116 18.15 9.84 -9.50
C GLY A 116 17.62 8.47 -9.89
N GLU A 117 16.34 8.19 -9.61
CA GLU A 117 15.71 6.89 -9.85
C GLU A 117 14.84 6.85 -11.11
N MET A 118 14.72 5.67 -11.72
CA MET A 118 13.89 5.40 -12.91
C MET A 118 12.39 5.23 -12.62
N ASN A 119 11.94 5.43 -11.38
CA ASN A 119 10.51 5.44 -11.03
C ASN A 119 9.86 6.80 -11.26
N LEU A 120 8.53 6.77 -11.42
CA LEU A 120 7.70 7.96 -11.43
C LEU A 120 7.43 8.45 -10.00
N HIS A 121 7.49 7.53 -9.04
CA HIS A 121 7.19 7.74 -7.63
C HIS A 121 8.05 8.86 -7.02
N ASN A 122 9.35 8.92 -7.36
CA ASN A 122 10.29 9.91 -6.82
C ASN A 122 10.51 11.14 -7.71
N LEU A 123 9.73 11.29 -8.79
CA LEU A 123 9.76 12.50 -9.63
C LEU A 123 9.37 13.76 -8.86
N VAL A 124 9.98 14.88 -9.26
CA VAL A 124 9.71 16.23 -8.76
C VAL A 124 9.13 17.05 -9.91
N VAL A 125 7.92 17.57 -9.73
CA VAL A 125 7.26 18.44 -10.70
C VAL A 125 6.85 19.73 -9.98
N ASN A 126 7.36 20.87 -10.46
CA ASN A 126 7.13 22.19 -9.83
C ASN A 126 7.43 22.17 -8.31
N ASP A 127 8.64 21.73 -7.94
CA ASP A 127 9.13 21.57 -6.55
C ASP A 127 8.31 20.62 -5.66
N THR A 128 7.35 19.89 -6.25
CA THR A 128 6.49 18.95 -5.54
C THR A 128 6.87 17.52 -5.90
N LYS A 129 7.25 16.73 -4.89
CA LYS A 129 7.47 15.29 -5.07
C LYS A 129 6.15 14.58 -5.37
N ILE A 130 6.12 13.77 -6.43
CA ILE A 130 4.95 13.04 -6.88
C ILE A 130 4.47 12.04 -5.81
N ASN A 131 5.38 11.35 -5.11
CA ASN A 131 5.03 10.49 -3.97
C ASN A 131 4.16 11.20 -2.93
N LYS A 132 4.59 12.36 -2.44
CA LYS A 132 3.84 13.13 -1.43
C LYS A 132 2.47 13.58 -1.91
N LEU A 133 2.32 13.87 -3.21
CA LEU A 133 1.05 14.31 -3.76
C LEU A 133 0.09 13.13 -3.96
N ILE A 134 0.51 12.11 -4.70
CA ILE A 134 -0.33 10.98 -5.12
C ILE A 134 -0.52 10.00 -3.96
N PHE A 135 0.58 9.51 -3.37
CA PHE A 135 0.56 8.50 -2.32
C PHE A 135 0.33 9.09 -0.92
N GLY A 136 0.67 10.36 -0.72
CA GLY A 136 0.25 11.10 0.47
C GLY A 136 -1.22 11.53 0.41
N LYS A 137 -1.52 12.61 -0.31
CA LYS A 137 -2.86 13.24 -0.29
C LYS A 137 -3.89 12.46 -1.10
N GLY A 138 -3.53 11.99 -2.29
CA GLY A 138 -4.44 11.27 -3.18
C GLY A 138 -4.93 9.96 -2.56
N LEU A 139 -4.02 9.15 -2.06
CA LEU A 139 -4.32 7.89 -1.39
C LEU A 139 -5.20 8.12 -0.14
N ALA A 140 -4.90 9.14 0.66
CA ALA A 140 -5.70 9.48 1.84
C ALA A 140 -7.15 9.83 1.47
N ILE A 141 -7.37 10.64 0.43
CA ILE A 141 -8.71 10.98 -0.06
C ILE A 141 -9.42 9.73 -0.59
N MET A 142 -8.75 8.93 -1.41
CA MET A 142 -9.32 7.70 -1.98
C MET A 142 -9.73 6.71 -0.88
N LEU A 143 -8.87 6.52 0.12
CA LEU A 143 -9.14 5.67 1.26
C LEU A 143 -10.30 6.22 2.10
N PHE A 144 -10.35 7.53 2.35
CA PHE A 144 -11.47 8.13 3.05
C PHE A 144 -12.79 7.88 2.31
N LEU A 145 -12.84 8.09 1.00
CA LEU A 145 -14.02 7.78 0.18
C LEU A 145 -14.36 6.28 0.23
N TYR A 146 -13.36 5.40 0.18
CA TYR A 146 -13.57 3.96 0.30
C TYR A 146 -14.18 3.57 1.66
N LEU A 147 -13.56 3.98 2.76
CA LEU A 147 -13.97 3.62 4.12
C LEU A 147 -15.27 4.32 4.57
N ALA A 148 -15.41 5.61 4.31
CA ALA A 148 -16.51 6.44 4.81
C ALA A 148 -17.72 6.46 3.88
N VAL A 149 -17.55 6.21 2.58
CA VAL A 149 -18.65 6.27 1.60
C VAL A 149 -18.93 4.89 1.02
N LEU A 150 -17.94 4.26 0.40
CA LEU A 150 -18.16 3.05 -0.39
C LEU A 150 -18.57 1.84 0.46
N ILE A 151 -17.88 1.58 1.58
CA ILE A 151 -18.21 0.48 2.50
C ILE A 151 -19.62 0.63 3.10
N PRO A 152 -20.02 1.79 3.66
CA PRO A 152 -21.38 1.96 4.15
C PRO A 152 -22.45 1.82 3.07
N LEU A 153 -22.19 2.28 1.85
CA LEU A 153 -23.10 2.08 0.71
C LEU A 153 -23.22 0.60 0.33
N TYR A 154 -22.11 -0.12 0.24
CA TYR A 154 -22.08 -1.55 -0.02
C TYR A 154 -22.94 -2.33 0.98
N ARG A 155 -22.82 -2.01 2.28
CA ARG A 155 -23.56 -2.70 3.35
C ARG A 155 -25.04 -2.37 3.42
N ARG A 156 -25.49 -1.23 2.85
CA ARG A 156 -26.88 -0.75 2.96
C ARG A 156 -27.68 -0.87 1.67
N LYS A 157 -27.03 -0.92 0.50
CA LYS A 157 -27.70 -0.84 -0.82
C LYS A 157 -27.43 -2.10 -1.65
N PRO A 158 -28.42 -2.99 -1.85
CA PRO A 158 -28.24 -4.23 -2.62
C PRO A 158 -27.79 -4.03 -4.08
N ALA A 159 -28.12 -2.88 -4.68
CA ALA A 159 -27.64 -2.54 -6.02
C ALA A 159 -26.13 -2.29 -6.04
N VAL A 160 -25.60 -1.54 -5.06
CA VAL A 160 -24.16 -1.28 -4.90
C VAL A 160 -23.43 -2.57 -4.58
N GLN A 161 -23.98 -3.39 -3.69
CA GLN A 161 -23.42 -4.69 -3.35
C GLN A 161 -23.22 -5.57 -4.59
N ARG A 162 -24.29 -5.78 -5.39
CA ARG A 162 -24.23 -6.57 -6.63
C ARG A 162 -23.24 -6.00 -7.65
N PHE A 163 -23.19 -4.68 -7.78
CA PHE A 163 -22.25 -4.02 -8.69
C PHE A 163 -20.79 -4.27 -8.27
N MET A 164 -20.46 -4.04 -7.00
CA MET A 164 -19.11 -4.22 -6.47
C MET A 164 -18.68 -5.69 -6.50
N ASP A 165 -19.57 -6.62 -6.15
CA ASP A 165 -19.31 -8.06 -6.20
C ASP A 165 -19.03 -8.53 -7.64
N ARG A 166 -19.73 -7.95 -8.62
CA ARG A 166 -19.51 -8.22 -10.06
C ARG A 166 -18.16 -7.69 -10.56
N LEU A 167 -17.63 -6.63 -9.94
CA LEU A 167 -16.33 -6.04 -10.24
C LEU A 167 -15.21 -6.59 -9.35
N ALA A 168 -15.49 -7.56 -8.49
CA ALA A 168 -14.52 -8.13 -7.55
C ALA A 168 -13.91 -7.12 -6.56
N ILE A 169 -14.55 -5.96 -6.32
CA ILE A 169 -14.00 -4.92 -5.45
C ILE A 169 -13.91 -5.47 -4.02
N PRO A 170 -12.71 -5.52 -3.41
CA PRO A 170 -12.55 -6.01 -2.05
C PRO A 170 -13.28 -5.09 -1.07
N ILE A 171 -13.89 -5.67 -0.03
CA ILE A 171 -14.61 -4.95 1.02
C ILE A 171 -13.93 -5.24 2.35
N ALA A 172 -13.44 -4.19 3.01
CA ALA A 172 -12.74 -4.34 4.28
C ALA A 172 -13.68 -4.84 5.38
N ALA A 173 -13.21 -5.83 6.13
CA ALA A 173 -13.84 -6.29 7.34
C ALA A 173 -13.70 -5.24 8.46
N ASN A 174 -14.61 -5.26 9.45
CA ASN A 174 -14.57 -4.27 10.54
C ASN A 174 -13.24 -4.22 11.28
N TYR A 175 -12.59 -5.38 11.48
CA TYR A 175 -11.31 -5.42 12.18
C TYR A 175 -10.18 -4.80 11.34
N GLN A 176 -10.22 -4.91 10.00
CA GLN A 176 -9.26 -4.24 9.09
C GLN A 176 -9.47 -2.72 9.11
N ILE A 177 -10.72 -2.27 9.11
CA ILE A 177 -11.05 -0.85 9.25
C ILE A 177 -10.49 -0.29 10.57
N VAL A 178 -10.71 -1.01 11.69
CA VAL A 178 -10.17 -0.60 13.00
C VAL A 178 -8.64 -0.61 12.99
N ALA A 179 -8.00 -1.67 12.47
CA ALA A 179 -6.55 -1.76 12.37
C ALA A 179 -5.96 -0.61 11.55
N TYR A 180 -6.55 -0.30 10.39
CA TYR A 180 -6.08 0.77 9.52
C TYR A 180 -6.26 2.16 10.17
N VAL A 181 -7.38 2.40 10.85
CA VAL A 181 -7.60 3.65 11.59
C VAL A 181 -6.57 3.81 12.72
N LEU A 182 -6.20 2.73 13.41
CA LEU A 182 -5.14 2.77 14.42
C LEU A 182 -3.78 3.07 13.80
N VAL A 183 -3.45 2.50 12.64
CA VAL A 183 -2.23 2.84 11.88
C VAL A 183 -2.22 4.33 11.52
N LEU A 184 -3.32 4.86 10.96
CA LEU A 184 -3.42 6.29 10.63
C LEU A 184 -3.24 7.17 11.85
N LEU A 185 -3.86 6.83 12.98
CA LEU A 185 -3.71 7.58 14.22
C LEU A 185 -2.25 7.57 14.71
N LEU A 186 -1.63 6.39 14.78
CA LEU A 186 -0.26 6.25 15.26
C LEU A 186 0.75 6.93 14.33
N VAL A 187 0.67 6.66 13.02
CA VAL A 187 1.68 7.08 12.05
C VAL A 187 1.41 8.48 11.53
N GLN A 188 0.18 8.80 11.10
CA GLN A 188 -0.09 10.09 10.44
C GLN A 188 -0.29 11.22 11.46
N VAL A 189 -0.98 10.94 12.57
CA VAL A 189 -1.36 11.96 13.56
C VAL A 189 -0.33 12.08 14.67
N LEU A 190 0.04 10.97 15.30
CA LEU A 190 0.82 11.00 16.54
C LEU A 190 2.33 11.09 16.28
N MET A 191 2.89 10.23 15.43
CA MET A 191 4.33 10.17 15.13
C MET A 191 4.86 11.56 14.76
N ASP A 192 6.06 11.95 15.19
CA ASP A 192 6.69 13.23 14.81
C ASP A 192 7.95 12.99 13.96
N SER A 193 7.73 12.78 12.65
CA SER A 193 8.81 12.56 11.69
C SER A 193 8.44 13.06 10.31
N SER A 194 9.44 13.41 9.50
CA SER A 194 9.25 13.70 8.07
C SER A 194 9.02 12.43 7.23
N LYS A 195 9.26 11.24 7.81
CA LYS A 195 9.17 9.93 7.15
C LYS A 195 7.89 9.14 7.49
N LYS A 196 6.82 9.83 7.92
CA LYS A 196 5.50 9.19 8.19
C LYS A 196 4.90 8.50 6.96
N GLY A 197 5.22 8.97 5.75
CA GLY A 197 4.74 8.40 4.48
C GLY A 197 5.17 6.93 4.33
N GLU A 198 6.48 6.68 4.38
CA GLU A 198 7.06 5.33 4.30
C GLU A 198 6.44 4.36 5.33
N MET A 199 6.25 4.84 6.56
CA MET A 199 5.65 4.05 7.63
C MET A 199 4.18 3.72 7.35
N LEU A 200 3.45 4.64 6.72
CA LEU A 200 2.06 4.45 6.35
C LEU A 200 1.93 3.50 5.16
N GLU A 201 2.84 3.59 4.19
CA GLU A 201 2.91 2.67 3.04
C GLU A 201 3.23 1.24 3.49
N PHE A 202 4.24 1.07 4.35
CA PHE A 202 4.54 -0.21 4.99
C PHE A 202 3.33 -0.75 5.76
N SER A 203 2.83 0.01 6.74
CA SER A 203 1.79 -0.51 7.64
C SER A 203 0.46 -0.71 6.89
N GLY A 204 0.14 0.19 5.96
CA GLY A 204 -1.10 0.19 5.21
C GLY A 204 -1.17 -0.87 4.10
N SER A 205 -0.03 -1.27 3.52
CA SER A 205 0.00 -2.29 2.46
C SER A 205 -0.38 -3.70 2.94
N PHE A 206 -0.22 -3.98 4.24
CA PHE A 206 -0.55 -5.28 4.84
C PHE A 206 -1.96 -5.38 5.45
N VAL A 207 -2.63 -4.25 5.73
CA VAL A 207 -3.94 -4.20 6.42
C VAL A 207 -5.10 -4.23 5.45
#